data_AF-A0A8J2HBX0-F1
#
_entry.id   AF-A0A8J2HBX0-F1
#
_cell.length_a   1.000
_cell.length_b   1.000
_cell.length_c   1.000
_cell.angle_alpha   90.00
_cell.angle_beta   90.00
_cell.angle_gamma   90.00
#
_symmetry.space_group_name_H-M   'P 1'
#
loop_
_entity.id
_entity.type
_entity.pdbx_description
1 polymer ?
#
loop_
_entity_poly.entity_id
_entity_poly.type
_entity_poly.pdbx_seq_one_letter_code
_entity_poly.pdbx_strand_id
1 'polypeptide(L)'
;MGLIFQIFVIQIFFIQLFVVYSYLITDTHEFFERSRRTVAIKNEEKLWDHGIIPYEIDYVFSETQRKTIKQAIREWERSTCIKFVKRNRKIKTNYLKFTRLNCGCCFAQSSSSKYLKFISISNNCDSLVVLLHELGHAIGFDHEHKRPDRDEYVQIIHQNILADKLTEFDKLAPNLVNTFNQTYDYYSVMHYPGDSYSKYEHRDTIIPTSKIGNNPLPIGGGIKLSFGDIVTTNLLYQCPKCGGTLLDPKGIFGPPISQNKLLVNANRCEWRIQAAAGEKIELHIKDMNIHESPGCLVDYLEVKNGYEAGDIVMNRYCGKMEEINLIATNFLQVTYVKTSDKNIVNAFNVDYETVCGGYFDVKSDAILRIESTNYPDKYPPNTRCIWHLTAPDNHLITMKVNDLALERSKGCLNDFLEIRNGNIYSQPIGNYCGIENSLLINSTENKVSIIFISNDVEEDMGFSAVFLAIPNN
;
A
#
# COMPACT_ATOMS: atom_id res chain seq x y z
N MET A 1 30.06 -43.97 -44.32
CA MET A 1 28.67 -43.58 -44.66
C MET A 1 27.80 -43.25 -43.44
N GLY A 2 27.93 -43.91 -42.28
CA GLY A 2 27.05 -43.67 -41.11
C GLY A 2 27.04 -42.24 -40.53
N LEU A 3 28.21 -41.65 -40.22
CA LEU A 3 28.26 -40.35 -39.51
C LEU A 3 27.63 -39.17 -40.27
N ILE A 4 27.76 -39.12 -41.60
CA ILE A 4 27.21 -38.01 -42.41
C ILE A 4 25.67 -38.02 -42.36
N PHE A 5 25.07 -39.21 -42.36
CA PHE A 5 23.61 -39.37 -42.25
C PHE A 5 23.11 -38.93 -40.87
N GLN A 6 23.87 -39.22 -39.81
CA GLN A 6 23.53 -38.87 -38.43
C GLN A 6 23.59 -37.35 -38.19
N ILE A 7 24.57 -36.66 -38.78
CA ILE A 7 24.68 -35.19 -38.73
C ILE A 7 23.51 -34.53 -39.49
N PHE A 8 23.14 -35.04 -40.67
CA PHE A 8 21.99 -34.52 -41.43
C PHE A 8 20.66 -34.66 -40.69
N VAL A 9 20.41 -35.81 -40.04
CA VAL A 9 19.20 -36.02 -39.24
C VAL A 9 19.16 -35.08 -38.03
N ILE A 10 20.30 -34.85 -37.36
CA ILE A 10 20.39 -33.89 -36.25
C ILE A 10 20.16 -32.45 -36.73
N GLN A 11 20.75 -32.02 -37.84
CA GLN A 11 20.48 -30.69 -38.41
C GLN A 11 19.01 -30.49 -38.80
N ILE A 12 18.36 -31.50 -39.40
CA ILE A 12 16.93 -31.42 -39.73
C ILE A 12 16.07 -31.32 -38.46
N PHE A 13 16.38 -32.09 -37.40
CA PHE A 13 15.70 -31.97 -36.12
C PHE A 13 15.91 -30.60 -35.46
N PHE A 14 17.12 -30.05 -35.48
CA PHE A 14 17.38 -28.71 -34.95
C PHE A 14 16.71 -27.60 -35.76
N ILE A 15 16.64 -27.72 -37.09
CA ILE A 15 15.92 -26.76 -37.95
C ILE A 15 14.41 -26.86 -37.72
N GLN A 16 13.85 -28.07 -37.58
CA GLN A 16 12.42 -28.24 -37.24
C GLN A 16 12.11 -27.71 -35.83
N LEU A 17 12.97 -27.95 -34.83
CA LEU A 17 12.84 -27.35 -33.51
C LEU A 17 12.96 -25.82 -33.57
N PHE A 18 13.89 -25.25 -34.35
CA PHE A 18 14.00 -23.80 -34.50
C PHE A 18 12.79 -23.21 -35.22
N VAL A 19 12.25 -23.86 -36.26
CA VAL A 19 11.05 -23.39 -36.97
C VAL A 19 9.80 -23.50 -36.09
N VAL A 20 9.64 -24.57 -35.30
CA VAL A 20 8.54 -24.72 -34.34
C VAL A 20 8.67 -23.72 -33.19
N TYR A 21 9.87 -23.49 -32.67
CA TYR A 21 10.12 -22.48 -31.62
C TYR A 21 9.96 -21.06 -32.17
N SER A 22 10.33 -20.80 -33.43
CA SER A 22 10.06 -19.54 -34.12
C SER A 22 8.56 -19.32 -34.32
N TYR A 23 7.82 -20.34 -34.77
CA TYR A 23 6.35 -20.26 -34.90
C TYR A 23 5.67 -20.03 -33.54
N LEU A 24 6.11 -20.72 -32.48
CA LEU A 24 5.62 -20.50 -31.11
C LEU A 24 5.97 -19.09 -30.59
N ILE A 25 7.12 -18.52 -30.96
CA ILE A 25 7.50 -17.15 -30.61
C ILE A 25 6.70 -16.12 -31.42
N THR A 26 6.40 -16.37 -32.70
CA THR A 26 5.56 -15.47 -33.50
C THR A 26 4.09 -15.52 -33.08
N ASP A 27 3.53 -16.71 -32.80
CA ASP A 27 2.16 -16.83 -32.26
C ASP A 27 2.02 -16.18 -30.88
N THR A 28 3.04 -16.27 -30.02
CA THR A 28 3.02 -15.57 -28.72
C THR A 28 3.24 -14.06 -28.83
N HIS A 29 3.82 -13.57 -29.94
CA HIS A 29 3.92 -12.13 -30.21
C HIS A 29 2.62 -11.54 -30.83
N GLU A 30 1.88 -12.28 -31.65
CA GLU A 30 0.56 -11.81 -32.15
C GLU A 30 -0.59 -12.01 -31.12
N PHE A 31 -0.45 -12.91 -30.13
CA PHE A 31 -1.44 -13.04 -29.05
C PHE A 31 -1.40 -11.95 -27.96
N PHE A 32 -0.43 -11.04 -27.99
CA PHE A 32 -0.24 -10.02 -26.93
C PHE A 32 -0.87 -8.64 -27.20
N GLU A 33 -1.52 -8.41 -28.34
CA GLU A 33 -2.34 -7.21 -28.58
C GLU A 33 -3.82 -7.39 -28.16
N ARG A 34 -4.02 -7.72 -26.88
CA ARG A 34 -5.32 -7.53 -26.19
C ARG A 34 -5.08 -6.77 -24.89
N SER A 35 -4.97 -5.45 -25.04
CA SER A 35 -4.87 -4.41 -24.00
C SER A 35 -5.88 -4.67 -22.85
N ARG A 36 -5.63 -4.42 -21.54
CA ARG A 36 -6.52 -4.78 -20.36
C ARG A 36 -7.04 -3.63 -19.40
N ARG A 37 -8.38 -3.44 -19.27
CA ARG A 37 -9.23 -2.26 -18.83
C ARG A 37 -9.83 -2.49 -17.45
N THR A 38 -10.03 -1.41 -16.71
CA THR A 38 -11.16 -1.23 -15.77
C THR A 38 -11.85 0.13 -16.00
N VAL A 39 -12.92 0.46 -15.27
CA VAL A 39 -13.60 1.78 -15.34
C VAL A 39 -13.25 2.71 -14.17
N ALA A 40 -12.90 3.96 -14.51
CA ALA A 40 -12.75 5.05 -13.56
C ALA A 40 -13.50 6.34 -13.98
N ILE A 41 -13.72 7.22 -13.02
CA ILE A 41 -14.32 8.55 -13.20
C ILE A 41 -13.44 9.41 -14.13
N LYS A 42 -14.06 10.11 -15.09
CA LYS A 42 -13.35 10.98 -16.05
C LYS A 42 -13.13 12.42 -15.55
N ASN A 43 -13.92 12.91 -14.60
CA ASN A 43 -13.78 14.28 -14.09
C ASN A 43 -12.63 14.36 -13.06
N GLU A 44 -11.53 15.00 -13.46
CA GLU A 44 -10.34 15.23 -12.64
C GLU A 44 -10.63 16.00 -11.34
N GLU A 45 -11.63 16.90 -11.30
CA GLU A 45 -12.02 17.65 -10.10
C GLU A 45 -12.56 16.75 -8.96
N LYS A 46 -12.93 15.50 -9.26
CA LYS A 46 -13.39 14.52 -8.27
C LYS A 46 -12.25 13.70 -7.64
N LEU A 47 -11.10 13.66 -8.31
CA LEU A 47 -9.92 12.89 -7.89
C LEU A 47 -9.21 13.55 -6.70
N TRP A 48 -8.26 12.83 -6.12
CA TRP A 48 -7.43 13.34 -5.04
C TRP A 48 -6.21 14.09 -5.58
N ASP A 49 -5.95 15.27 -5.02
CA ASP A 49 -4.82 16.10 -5.45
C ASP A 49 -3.49 15.33 -5.29
N HIS A 50 -2.75 15.21 -6.38
CA HIS A 50 -1.53 14.38 -6.49
C HIS A 50 -1.67 12.91 -5.98
N GLY A 51 -2.88 12.35 -5.94
CA GLY A 51 -3.13 11.01 -5.38
C GLY A 51 -3.01 10.93 -3.85
N ILE A 52 -3.01 12.07 -3.15
CA ILE A 52 -2.90 12.15 -1.70
C ILE A 52 -4.30 12.15 -1.07
N ILE A 53 -4.57 11.17 -0.22
CA ILE A 53 -5.85 10.94 0.44
C ILE A 53 -5.69 11.18 1.95
N PRO A 54 -6.00 12.38 2.47
CA PRO A 54 -6.07 12.61 3.90
C PRO A 54 -7.18 11.74 4.51
N TYR A 55 -6.89 10.99 5.57
CA TYR A 55 -7.88 10.12 6.20
C TYR A 55 -7.94 10.21 7.73
N GLU A 56 -9.11 9.88 8.28
CA GLU A 56 -9.29 9.61 9.71
C GLU A 56 -10.13 8.34 9.92
N ILE A 57 -9.77 7.53 10.92
CA ILE A 57 -10.53 6.33 11.31
C ILE A 57 -11.27 6.64 12.61
N ASP A 58 -12.60 6.57 12.60
CA ASP A 58 -13.44 6.89 13.76
C ASP A 58 -13.08 6.05 15.01
N TYR A 59 -13.39 6.56 16.20
CA TYR A 59 -13.10 5.86 17.46
C TYR A 59 -13.98 4.61 17.67
N VAL A 60 -15.06 4.46 16.89
CA VAL A 60 -16.04 3.35 17.00
C VAL A 60 -15.49 1.97 16.62
N PHE A 61 -14.36 1.93 15.91
CA PHE A 61 -13.76 0.69 15.43
C PHE A 61 -12.86 0.03 16.47
N SER A 62 -12.97 -1.29 16.57
CA SER A 62 -11.98 -2.12 17.28
C SER A 62 -10.63 -2.05 16.57
N GLU A 63 -9.58 -2.44 17.28
CA GLU A 63 -8.23 -2.35 16.74
C GLU A 63 -7.98 -3.40 15.66
N THR A 64 -8.62 -4.58 15.74
CA THR A 64 -8.72 -5.54 14.63
C THR A 64 -9.32 -4.91 13.36
N GLN A 65 -10.37 -4.09 13.50
CA GLN A 65 -10.96 -3.39 12.34
C GLN A 65 -10.03 -2.29 11.81
N ARG A 66 -9.34 -1.54 12.68
CA ARG A 66 -8.30 -0.58 12.27
C ARG A 66 -7.14 -1.25 11.55
N LYS A 67 -6.75 -2.44 12.00
CA LYS A 67 -5.70 -3.27 11.42
C LYS A 67 -6.06 -3.64 9.98
N THR A 68 -7.25 -4.20 9.72
CA THR A 68 -7.66 -4.52 8.35
C THR A 68 -7.80 -3.26 7.47
N ILE A 69 -8.29 -2.14 8.01
CA ILE A 69 -8.31 -0.85 7.29
C ILE A 69 -6.90 -0.43 6.86
N LYS A 70 -5.92 -0.51 7.78
CA LYS A 70 -4.51 -0.20 7.47
C LYS A 70 -3.91 -1.18 6.44
N GLN A 71 -4.27 -2.47 6.48
CA GLN A 71 -3.82 -3.44 5.48
C GLN A 71 -4.40 -3.14 4.10
N ALA A 72 -5.69 -2.80 4.01
CA ALA A 72 -6.31 -2.40 2.75
C ALA A 72 -5.68 -1.12 2.16
N ILE A 73 -5.34 -0.15 3.02
CA ILE A 73 -4.56 1.04 2.66
C ILE A 73 -3.19 0.62 2.09
N ARG A 74 -2.44 -0.23 2.81
CA ARG A 74 -1.11 -0.67 2.40
C ARG A 74 -1.09 -1.38 1.05
N GLU A 75 -2.08 -2.21 0.74
CA GLU A 75 -2.15 -2.89 -0.56
C GLU A 75 -2.30 -1.90 -1.73
N TRP A 76 -3.08 -0.83 -1.54
CA TRP A 76 -3.17 0.27 -2.51
C TRP A 76 -1.86 1.08 -2.60
N GLU A 77 -1.23 1.43 -1.47
CA GLU A 77 0.03 2.19 -1.43
C GLU A 77 1.22 1.43 -2.00
N ARG A 78 1.32 0.12 -1.72
CA ARG A 78 2.35 -0.80 -2.23
C ARG A 78 2.26 -0.97 -3.76
N SER A 79 1.03 -1.00 -4.29
CA SER A 79 0.78 -1.34 -5.69
C SER A 79 0.69 -0.13 -6.63
N THR A 80 0.45 1.07 -6.10
CA THR A 80 0.16 2.28 -6.89
C THR A 80 0.91 3.50 -6.34
N CYS A 81 0.75 4.67 -6.97
CA CYS A 81 1.25 5.92 -6.39
C CYS A 81 0.26 6.66 -5.47
N ILE A 82 -0.87 6.07 -5.10
CA ILE A 82 -1.76 6.63 -4.07
C ILE A 82 -1.02 6.73 -2.72
N LYS A 83 -1.33 7.76 -1.93
CA LYS A 83 -0.81 7.96 -0.56
C LYS A 83 -1.96 8.20 0.41
N PHE A 84 -1.98 7.51 1.55
CA PHE A 84 -2.94 7.76 2.62
C PHE A 84 -2.26 8.48 3.79
N VAL A 85 -2.52 9.77 3.95
CA VAL A 85 -1.91 10.60 5.00
C VAL A 85 -2.88 10.83 6.15
N LYS A 86 -2.39 10.82 7.39
CA LYS A 86 -3.24 11.10 8.55
C LYS A 86 -3.75 12.54 8.49
N ARG A 87 -5.07 12.73 8.50
CA ARG A 87 -5.72 14.04 8.35
C ARG A 87 -5.18 15.10 9.33
N ASN A 88 -4.55 16.14 8.78
CA ASN A 88 -4.23 17.35 9.53
C ASN A 88 -5.48 18.23 9.74
N ARG A 89 -6.07 18.16 10.95
CA ARG A 89 -7.30 18.91 11.30
C ARG A 89 -7.18 20.44 11.26
N LYS A 90 -5.97 20.99 11.17
CA LYS A 90 -5.76 22.44 11.02
C LYS A 90 -5.98 22.93 9.58
N ILE A 91 -5.93 22.03 8.59
CA ILE A 91 -6.08 22.35 7.17
C ILE A 91 -7.47 21.89 6.69
N LYS A 92 -8.18 22.76 5.96
CA LYS A 92 -9.49 22.45 5.37
C LYS A 92 -9.33 21.87 3.97
N THR A 93 -9.04 20.57 3.89
CA THR A 93 -8.94 19.80 2.63
C THR A 93 -10.07 18.78 2.49
N ASN A 94 -10.23 18.22 1.29
CA ASN A 94 -10.95 16.96 1.10
C ASN A 94 -10.30 15.87 1.97
N TYR A 95 -11.11 15.00 2.58
CA TYR A 95 -10.62 13.86 3.36
C TYR A 95 -11.62 12.70 3.41
N LEU A 96 -11.09 11.52 3.70
CA LEU A 96 -11.81 10.26 3.85
C LEU A 96 -12.02 9.96 5.35
N LYS A 97 -13.25 9.64 5.75
CA LYS A 97 -13.56 9.18 7.10
C LYS A 97 -14.08 7.76 7.07
N PHE A 98 -13.33 6.82 7.62
CA PHE A 98 -13.88 5.51 7.95
C PHE A 98 -14.81 5.69 9.15
N THR A 99 -16.05 5.20 9.09
CA THR A 99 -17.04 5.28 10.19
C THR A 99 -18.15 4.21 10.02
N ARG A 100 -19.23 4.26 10.81
CA ARG A 100 -20.40 3.38 10.65
C ARG A 100 -21.62 4.19 10.22
N LEU A 101 -22.21 3.84 9.08
CA LEU A 101 -23.42 4.45 8.53
C LEU A 101 -24.50 3.38 8.26
N ASN A 102 -25.75 3.83 8.16
CA ASN A 102 -26.92 2.97 7.90
C ASN A 102 -26.94 2.34 6.49
N CYS A 103 -25.95 2.63 5.62
CA CYS A 103 -25.82 2.01 4.30
C CYS A 103 -25.20 0.60 4.33
N GLY A 104 -24.67 0.14 5.46
CA GLY A 104 -23.92 -1.12 5.53
C GLY A 104 -22.45 -0.92 5.20
N CYS A 105 -21.96 -1.64 4.19
CA CYS A 105 -20.65 -1.42 3.56
C CYS A 105 -20.88 -0.46 2.39
N CYS A 106 -20.33 0.75 2.45
CA CYS A 106 -20.47 1.70 1.34
C CYS A 106 -19.45 2.86 1.37
N PHE A 107 -19.06 3.32 0.19
CA PHE A 107 -18.49 4.64 -0.05
C PHE A 107 -19.60 5.68 -0.25
N ALA A 108 -19.48 6.85 0.40
CA ALA A 108 -20.47 7.92 0.28
C ALA A 108 -19.86 9.33 0.41
N GLN A 109 -20.40 10.30 -0.33
CA GLN A 109 -20.09 11.72 -0.12
C GLN A 109 -21.02 12.32 0.96
N SER A 110 -20.50 13.13 1.86
CA SER A 110 -21.32 13.86 2.84
C SER A 110 -22.20 14.91 2.17
N SER A 111 -23.49 14.90 2.49
CA SER A 111 -24.47 15.90 2.06
C SER A 111 -24.27 17.26 2.75
N SER A 112 -23.66 17.30 3.94
CA SER A 112 -23.41 18.52 4.71
C SER A 112 -22.02 19.13 4.47
N SER A 113 -21.09 18.40 3.83
CA SER A 113 -19.75 18.89 3.54
C SER A 113 -19.19 18.27 2.26
N LYS A 114 -18.93 19.11 1.25
CA LYS A 114 -18.23 18.71 0.03
C LYS A 114 -16.81 18.15 0.28
N TYR A 115 -16.22 18.46 1.44
CA TYR A 115 -14.87 18.02 1.81
C TYR A 115 -14.82 16.63 2.45
N LEU A 116 -15.96 16.05 2.86
CA LEU A 116 -15.99 14.82 3.64
C LEU A 116 -16.58 13.67 2.82
N LYS A 117 -15.72 12.69 2.51
CA LYS A 117 -16.11 11.39 1.97
C LYS A 117 -16.07 10.35 3.09
N PHE A 118 -16.94 9.36 3.04
CA PHE A 118 -17.05 8.28 4.02
C PHE A 118 -16.73 6.93 3.38
N ILE A 119 -16.11 6.05 4.16
CA ILE A 119 -16.23 4.60 3.99
C ILE A 119 -16.95 4.07 5.23
N SER A 120 -18.11 3.45 5.01
CA SER A 120 -18.90 2.80 6.06
C SER A 120 -18.47 1.35 6.20
N ILE A 121 -18.16 0.92 7.42
CA ILE A 121 -17.80 -0.47 7.75
C ILE A 121 -18.69 -0.94 8.90
N SER A 122 -19.89 -1.39 8.54
CA SER A 122 -20.86 -1.98 9.46
C SER A 122 -20.57 -3.48 9.70
N ASN A 123 -21.49 -4.20 10.32
CA ASN A 123 -21.33 -5.63 10.61
C ASN A 123 -21.04 -6.42 9.32
N ASN A 124 -20.08 -7.34 9.38
CA ASN A 124 -19.59 -8.19 8.28
C ASN A 124 -18.90 -7.45 7.11
N CYS A 125 -18.57 -6.16 7.27
CA CYS A 125 -17.87 -5.35 6.25
C CYS A 125 -16.34 -5.29 6.43
N ASP A 126 -15.79 -5.92 7.46
CA ASP A 126 -14.40 -5.77 7.90
C ASP A 126 -13.41 -6.78 7.29
N SER A 127 -13.82 -7.45 6.20
CA SER A 127 -12.90 -8.23 5.38
C SER A 127 -12.01 -7.32 4.52
N LEU A 128 -10.78 -7.78 4.25
CA LEU A 128 -9.81 -7.05 3.42
C LEU A 128 -10.39 -6.72 2.03
N VAL A 129 -11.13 -7.66 1.42
CA VAL A 129 -11.71 -7.51 0.08
C VAL A 129 -12.74 -6.38 0.01
N VAL A 130 -13.66 -6.31 0.99
CA VAL A 130 -14.64 -5.22 1.06
C VAL A 130 -13.93 -3.87 1.23
N LEU A 131 -12.90 -3.81 2.06
CA LEU A 131 -12.13 -2.58 2.25
C LEU A 131 -11.37 -2.15 0.99
N LEU A 132 -10.81 -3.09 0.22
CA LEU A 132 -10.20 -2.79 -1.08
C LEU A 132 -11.23 -2.23 -2.08
N HIS A 133 -12.44 -2.79 -2.11
CA HIS A 133 -13.55 -2.32 -2.95
C HIS A 133 -13.99 -0.89 -2.59
N GLU A 134 -14.26 -0.61 -1.32
CA GLU A 134 -14.68 0.73 -0.89
C GLU A 134 -13.57 1.78 -1.08
N LEU A 135 -12.31 1.37 -0.97
CA LEU A 135 -11.16 2.21 -1.31
C LEU A 135 -11.03 2.43 -2.82
N GLY A 136 -11.37 1.46 -3.66
CA GLY A 136 -11.47 1.64 -5.12
C GLY A 136 -12.49 2.72 -5.49
N HIS A 137 -13.68 2.70 -4.88
CA HIS A 137 -14.65 3.79 -5.01
C HIS A 137 -14.11 5.14 -4.52
N ALA A 138 -13.41 5.17 -3.39
CA ALA A 138 -12.79 6.39 -2.89
C ALA A 138 -11.71 6.94 -3.83
N ILE A 139 -10.89 6.07 -4.45
CA ILE A 139 -9.84 6.39 -5.43
C ILE A 139 -10.43 6.88 -6.75
N GLY A 140 -11.65 6.45 -7.10
CA GLY A 140 -12.43 6.99 -8.22
C GLY A 140 -12.94 5.94 -9.20
N PHE A 141 -13.04 4.67 -8.80
CA PHE A 141 -13.59 3.60 -9.63
C PHE A 141 -15.11 3.48 -9.48
N ASP A 142 -15.76 3.00 -10.53
CA ASP A 142 -17.15 2.54 -10.53
C ASP A 142 -17.16 1.01 -10.74
N HIS A 143 -18.32 0.36 -10.70
CA HIS A 143 -18.37 -1.10 -10.83
C HIS A 143 -18.02 -1.58 -12.24
N GLU A 144 -17.20 -2.62 -12.30
CA GLU A 144 -16.61 -3.12 -13.55
C GLU A 144 -17.66 -3.73 -14.49
N HIS A 145 -18.83 -4.15 -14.00
CA HIS A 145 -19.94 -4.60 -14.86
C HIS A 145 -20.78 -3.46 -15.46
N LYS A 146 -20.53 -2.20 -15.10
CA LYS A 146 -21.34 -1.04 -15.54
C LYS A 146 -20.73 -0.27 -16.71
N ARG A 147 -19.63 -0.74 -17.29
CA ARG A 147 -18.88 -0.01 -18.33
C ARG A 147 -19.70 0.19 -19.61
N PRO A 148 -19.40 1.22 -20.42
CA PRO A 148 -20.08 1.43 -21.70
C PRO A 148 -20.02 0.24 -22.66
N ASP A 149 -18.92 -0.53 -22.62
CA ASP A 149 -18.56 -1.62 -23.52
C ASP A 149 -18.84 -3.03 -22.96
N ARG A 150 -19.46 -3.17 -21.77
CA ARG A 150 -19.51 -4.48 -21.10
C ARG A 150 -20.23 -5.62 -21.87
N ASP A 151 -21.11 -5.31 -22.85
CA ASP A 151 -21.83 -6.34 -23.63
C ASP A 151 -20.86 -7.21 -24.47
N GLU A 152 -19.65 -6.74 -24.75
CA GLU A 152 -18.61 -7.52 -25.45
C GLU A 152 -18.06 -8.66 -24.55
N TYR A 153 -18.18 -8.52 -23.23
CA TYR A 153 -17.44 -9.29 -22.22
C TYR A 153 -18.34 -10.07 -21.25
N VAL A 154 -19.52 -9.54 -20.95
CA VAL A 154 -20.52 -10.13 -20.05
C VAL A 154 -21.94 -9.94 -20.60
N GLN A 155 -22.80 -10.93 -20.38
CA GLN A 155 -24.22 -10.90 -20.65
C GLN A 155 -25.00 -10.67 -19.35
N ILE A 156 -25.89 -9.67 -19.34
CA ILE A 156 -26.78 -9.39 -18.22
C ILE A 156 -28.10 -10.16 -18.38
N ILE A 157 -28.37 -11.08 -17.46
CA ILE A 157 -29.53 -11.97 -17.45
C ILE A 157 -30.67 -11.31 -16.68
N HIS A 158 -31.25 -10.25 -17.25
CA HIS A 158 -32.31 -9.42 -16.64
C HIS A 158 -33.47 -10.23 -16.04
N GLN A 159 -33.82 -11.36 -16.65
CA GLN A 159 -34.85 -12.27 -16.14
C GLN A 159 -34.56 -12.88 -14.76
N ASN A 160 -33.30 -12.92 -14.31
CA ASN A 160 -32.88 -13.41 -13.00
C ASN A 160 -32.78 -12.29 -11.95
N ILE A 161 -32.80 -11.01 -12.34
CA ILE A 161 -32.56 -9.87 -11.44
C ILE A 161 -33.84 -9.51 -10.65
N LEU A 162 -33.67 -9.08 -9.39
CA LEU A 162 -34.72 -8.46 -8.59
C LEU A 162 -35.25 -7.17 -9.24
N ALA A 163 -36.57 -6.99 -9.26
CA ALA A 163 -37.21 -5.90 -10.03
C ALA A 163 -36.78 -4.49 -9.57
N ASP A 164 -36.50 -4.31 -8.29
CA ASP A 164 -36.02 -3.06 -7.69
C ASP A 164 -34.50 -2.86 -7.81
N LYS A 165 -33.78 -3.77 -8.48
CA LYS A 165 -32.31 -3.76 -8.66
C LYS A 165 -31.86 -3.67 -10.12
N LEU A 166 -32.79 -3.57 -11.07
CA LEU A 166 -32.45 -3.48 -12.51
C LEU A 166 -31.48 -2.32 -12.82
N THR A 167 -31.63 -1.18 -12.13
CA THR A 167 -30.77 0.01 -12.32
C THR A 167 -29.32 -0.17 -11.85
N GLU A 168 -29.02 -1.19 -11.04
CA GLU A 168 -27.64 -1.49 -10.63
C GLU A 168 -26.79 -2.08 -11.78
N PHE A 169 -27.45 -2.47 -12.88
CA PHE A 169 -26.84 -3.05 -14.08
C PHE A 169 -26.84 -2.08 -15.28
N ASP A 170 -27.32 -0.85 -15.07
CA ASP A 170 -27.30 0.20 -16.08
C ASP A 170 -25.86 0.58 -16.48
N LYS A 171 -25.67 0.81 -17.79
CA LYS A 171 -24.40 1.31 -18.32
C LYS A 171 -24.13 2.75 -17.87
N LEU A 172 -22.91 2.98 -17.44
CA LEU A 172 -22.31 4.30 -17.30
C LEU A 172 -22.18 4.94 -18.69
N ALA A 173 -22.46 6.25 -18.76
CA ALA A 173 -22.40 6.98 -20.02
C ALA A 173 -20.93 7.19 -20.47
N PRO A 174 -20.56 6.92 -21.74
CA PRO A 174 -19.18 6.99 -22.22
C PRO A 174 -18.46 8.34 -22.01
N ASN A 175 -19.22 9.43 -21.84
CA ASN A 175 -18.69 10.76 -21.59
C ASN A 175 -18.33 11.04 -20.12
N LEU A 176 -18.79 10.21 -19.17
CA LEU A 176 -18.59 10.40 -17.72
C LEU A 176 -17.44 9.55 -17.14
N VAL A 177 -17.04 8.49 -17.85
CA VAL A 177 -16.03 7.52 -17.42
C VAL A 177 -14.88 7.43 -18.41
N ASN A 178 -13.75 6.90 -17.95
CA ASN A 178 -12.61 6.56 -18.77
C ASN A 178 -12.26 5.08 -18.54
N THR A 179 -12.01 4.37 -19.65
CA THR A 179 -11.55 2.98 -19.66
C THR A 179 -10.06 2.86 -19.99
N PHE A 180 -9.40 3.99 -20.29
CA PHE A 180 -7.96 4.12 -20.60
C PHE A 180 -7.42 3.19 -21.73
N ASN A 181 -8.30 2.74 -22.65
CA ASN A 181 -8.01 1.97 -23.87
C ASN A 181 -7.39 0.58 -23.70
N GLN A 182 -8.13 -0.32 -23.09
CA GLN A 182 -7.60 -1.64 -22.74
C GLN A 182 -8.62 -2.82 -23.04
N THR A 183 -8.99 -3.78 -22.15
CA THR A 183 -10.08 -4.84 -22.25
C THR A 183 -10.49 -5.40 -20.86
N TYR A 184 -11.78 -5.62 -20.60
CA TYR A 184 -12.41 -6.10 -19.35
C TYR A 184 -11.61 -6.90 -18.30
N ASP A 185 -11.69 -6.48 -17.02
CA ASP A 185 -11.06 -7.19 -15.89
C ASP A 185 -12.10 -7.95 -15.03
N TYR A 186 -12.31 -9.20 -15.42
CA TYR A 186 -13.16 -10.16 -14.71
C TYR A 186 -12.79 -10.37 -13.22
N TYR A 187 -11.56 -10.05 -12.81
CA TYR A 187 -11.02 -10.27 -11.46
C TYR A 187 -10.86 -8.98 -10.65
N SER A 188 -11.24 -7.82 -11.20
CA SER A 188 -11.23 -6.54 -10.47
C SER A 188 -11.99 -6.66 -9.16
N VAL A 189 -11.45 -6.06 -8.09
CA VAL A 189 -12.18 -5.94 -6.81
C VAL A 189 -13.49 -5.15 -6.96
N MET A 190 -13.65 -4.37 -8.05
CA MET A 190 -14.85 -3.61 -8.38
C MET A 190 -15.87 -4.38 -9.23
N HIS A 191 -15.62 -5.64 -9.58
CA HIS A 191 -16.57 -6.45 -10.33
C HIS A 191 -17.59 -7.13 -9.40
N TYR A 192 -18.89 -7.05 -9.72
CA TYR A 192 -19.93 -7.78 -8.99
C TYR A 192 -19.80 -9.30 -9.12
N PRO A 193 -20.03 -10.09 -8.06
CA PRO A 193 -20.25 -11.53 -8.16
C PRO A 193 -21.34 -11.89 -9.17
N GLY A 194 -21.20 -13.06 -9.83
CA GLY A 194 -22.07 -13.48 -10.93
C GLY A 194 -23.56 -13.56 -10.58
N ASP A 195 -23.89 -13.85 -9.32
CA ASP A 195 -25.24 -14.01 -8.75
C ASP A 195 -25.79 -12.74 -8.05
N SER A 196 -25.08 -11.61 -8.15
CA SER A 196 -25.47 -10.35 -7.51
C SER A 196 -26.91 -9.95 -7.82
N TYR A 197 -27.71 -9.65 -6.80
CA TYR A 197 -29.13 -9.30 -6.90
C TYR A 197 -30.02 -10.33 -7.63
N SER A 198 -29.62 -11.61 -7.66
CA SER A 198 -30.47 -12.67 -8.20
C SER A 198 -31.71 -12.89 -7.34
N LYS A 199 -32.84 -13.12 -8.00
CA LYS A 199 -34.13 -13.50 -7.39
C LYS A 199 -34.30 -15.01 -7.22
N TYR A 200 -33.30 -15.79 -7.66
CA TYR A 200 -33.28 -17.25 -7.59
C TYR A 200 -31.96 -17.72 -7.00
N GLU A 201 -32.02 -18.69 -6.09
CA GLU A 201 -30.83 -19.34 -5.54
C GLU A 201 -30.02 -20.01 -6.66
N HIS A 202 -28.69 -19.87 -6.60
CA HIS A 202 -27.73 -20.43 -7.57
C HIS A 202 -27.99 -20.08 -9.05
N ARG A 203 -28.51 -18.87 -9.35
CA ARG A 203 -28.61 -18.37 -10.73
C ARG A 203 -27.90 -17.06 -10.93
N ASP A 204 -26.98 -17.04 -11.89
CA ASP A 204 -26.23 -15.84 -12.27
C ASP A 204 -27.14 -14.77 -12.90
N THR A 205 -26.90 -13.52 -12.54
CA THR A 205 -27.39 -12.31 -13.20
C THR A 205 -26.37 -11.76 -14.20
N ILE A 206 -25.08 -12.11 -14.05
CA ILE A 206 -23.98 -11.74 -14.96
C ILE A 206 -23.28 -13.02 -15.42
N ILE A 207 -23.21 -13.26 -16.73
CA ILE A 207 -22.49 -14.42 -17.30
C ILE A 207 -21.40 -13.91 -18.24
N PRO A 208 -20.11 -14.25 -18.05
CA PRO A 208 -19.06 -13.83 -18.98
C PRO A 208 -19.14 -14.57 -20.32
N THR A 209 -18.84 -13.84 -21.40
CA THR A 209 -18.80 -14.39 -22.77
C THR A 209 -17.62 -15.34 -22.98
N SER A 210 -16.53 -15.13 -22.23
CA SER A 210 -15.31 -15.92 -22.24
C SER A 210 -15.36 -17.12 -21.28
N LYS A 211 -14.70 -18.22 -21.65
CA LYS A 211 -14.76 -19.53 -20.97
C LYS A 211 -13.38 -20.15 -20.76
N ILE A 212 -13.22 -20.95 -19.70
CA ILE A 212 -12.10 -21.89 -19.52
C ILE A 212 -12.66 -23.29 -19.74
N GLY A 213 -12.27 -23.92 -20.85
CA GLY A 213 -12.90 -25.15 -21.31
C GLY A 213 -14.40 -24.93 -21.55
N ASN A 214 -15.25 -25.70 -20.87
CA ASN A 214 -16.70 -25.56 -20.94
C ASN A 214 -17.30 -24.58 -19.92
N ASN A 215 -16.53 -24.17 -18.91
CA ASN A 215 -17.03 -23.34 -17.81
C ASN A 215 -16.84 -21.85 -18.13
N PRO A 216 -17.80 -20.96 -17.77
CA PRO A 216 -17.57 -19.52 -17.79
C PRO A 216 -16.34 -19.13 -16.97
N LEU A 217 -15.69 -18.01 -17.32
CA LEU A 217 -14.68 -17.42 -16.44
C LEU A 217 -15.28 -17.11 -15.05
N PRO A 218 -14.53 -17.27 -13.95
CA PRO A 218 -14.96 -16.75 -12.66
C PRO A 218 -14.93 -15.21 -12.68
N ILE A 219 -15.94 -14.58 -12.06
CA ILE A 219 -16.11 -13.12 -12.00
C ILE A 219 -16.43 -12.65 -10.59
N GLY A 220 -16.03 -11.43 -10.23
CA GLY A 220 -16.35 -10.82 -8.94
C GLY A 220 -15.78 -11.53 -7.71
N GLY A 221 -14.75 -12.37 -7.91
CA GLY A 221 -14.03 -13.11 -6.86
C GLY A 221 -12.65 -12.54 -6.53
N GLY A 222 -12.42 -11.24 -6.76
CA GLY A 222 -11.13 -10.58 -6.54
C GLY A 222 -10.75 -10.55 -5.06
N ILE A 223 -9.85 -11.44 -4.62
CA ILE A 223 -9.38 -11.49 -3.21
C ILE A 223 -8.28 -10.47 -2.88
N LYS A 224 -7.78 -9.77 -3.89
CA LYS A 224 -6.75 -8.72 -3.85
C LYS A 224 -6.88 -7.84 -5.09
N LEU A 225 -6.18 -6.71 -5.13
CA LEU A 225 -6.15 -5.85 -6.32
C LEU A 225 -5.71 -6.63 -7.56
N SER A 226 -6.49 -6.50 -8.64
CA SER A 226 -6.16 -7.08 -9.92
C SER A 226 -5.08 -6.26 -10.65
N PHE A 227 -4.54 -6.81 -11.73
CA PHE A 227 -3.62 -6.05 -12.58
C PHE A 227 -4.30 -4.82 -13.22
N GLY A 228 -5.58 -4.94 -13.61
CA GLY A 228 -6.36 -3.81 -14.14
C GLY A 228 -6.63 -2.74 -13.07
N ASP A 229 -6.91 -3.12 -11.83
CA ASP A 229 -7.11 -2.18 -10.72
C ASP A 229 -5.86 -1.30 -10.49
N ILE A 230 -4.70 -1.95 -10.53
CA ILE A 230 -3.39 -1.30 -10.36
C ILE A 230 -3.06 -0.39 -11.55
N VAL A 231 -3.15 -0.91 -12.78
CA VAL A 231 -2.80 -0.15 -13.99
C VAL A 231 -3.72 1.04 -14.20
N THR A 232 -5.03 0.88 -14.04
CA THR A 232 -5.97 1.99 -14.21
C THR A 232 -5.77 3.06 -13.14
N THR A 233 -5.47 2.70 -11.88
CA THR A 233 -5.11 3.69 -10.85
C THR A 233 -3.85 4.44 -11.23
N ASN A 234 -2.84 3.73 -11.74
CA ASN A 234 -1.58 4.34 -12.17
C ASN A 234 -1.75 5.28 -13.37
N LEU A 235 -2.68 5.00 -14.28
CA LEU A 235 -3.04 5.89 -15.39
C LEU A 235 -3.90 7.08 -14.93
N LEU A 236 -4.85 6.85 -14.02
CA LEU A 236 -5.76 7.85 -13.46
C LEU A 236 -5.03 8.93 -12.68
N TYR A 237 -3.99 8.55 -11.93
CA TYR A 237 -3.17 9.46 -11.11
C TYR A 237 -1.81 9.82 -11.74
N GLN A 238 -1.60 9.47 -13.01
CA GLN A 238 -0.38 9.76 -13.78
C GLN A 238 0.91 9.36 -13.03
N CYS A 239 0.89 8.16 -12.45
CA CYS A 239 1.92 7.71 -11.52
C CYS A 239 3.32 7.63 -12.18
N PRO A 240 4.39 7.89 -11.41
CA PRO A 240 5.77 7.77 -11.91
C PRO A 240 6.03 6.40 -12.54
N LYS A 241 6.72 6.38 -13.69
CA LYS A 241 7.03 5.14 -14.44
C LYS A 241 8.02 4.21 -13.75
N CYS A 242 8.62 4.65 -12.64
CA CYS A 242 9.62 3.96 -11.85
C CYS A 242 9.62 4.50 -10.42
N GLY A 243 10.06 3.67 -9.48
CA GLY A 243 9.89 3.93 -8.06
C GLY A 243 8.74 3.10 -7.49
N GLY A 244 8.14 3.58 -6.40
CA GLY A 244 7.07 2.89 -5.66
C GLY A 244 7.13 3.17 -4.17
N THR A 245 6.15 2.64 -3.44
CA THR A 245 6.12 2.70 -1.97
C THR A 245 6.78 1.45 -1.39
N LEU A 246 7.84 1.65 -0.63
CA LEU A 246 8.63 0.65 0.06
C LEU A 246 8.15 0.59 1.51
N LEU A 247 7.45 -0.50 1.85
CA LEU A 247 6.87 -0.74 3.18
C LEU A 247 7.70 -1.71 4.03
N ASP A 248 8.63 -2.43 3.40
CA ASP A 248 9.49 -3.40 4.07
C ASP A 248 10.53 -2.68 4.93
N PRO A 249 10.95 -3.24 6.09
CA PRO A 249 11.84 -2.56 7.04
C PRO A 249 13.25 -2.33 6.53
N LYS A 250 13.62 -2.93 5.40
CA LYS A 250 14.90 -2.69 4.72
C LYS A 250 14.74 -2.95 3.23
N GLY A 251 15.53 -2.28 2.42
CA GLY A 251 15.51 -2.48 0.98
C GLY A 251 16.61 -1.73 0.26
N ILE A 252 16.71 -1.99 -1.04
CA ILE A 252 17.71 -1.38 -1.93
C ILE A 252 17.01 -0.91 -3.19
N PHE A 253 17.34 0.30 -3.67
CA PHE A 253 16.87 0.83 -4.94
C PHE A 253 17.96 1.65 -5.64
N GLY A 254 17.78 1.85 -6.94
CA GLY A 254 18.72 2.55 -7.81
C GLY A 254 18.01 3.10 -9.05
N PRO A 255 18.75 3.63 -10.05
CA PRO A 255 18.15 4.06 -11.31
C PRO A 255 17.44 2.87 -12.00
N PRO A 256 16.47 3.13 -12.89
CA PRO A 256 15.66 2.08 -13.51
C PRO A 256 16.46 1.31 -14.56
N ILE A 257 17.06 0.20 -14.12
CA ILE A 257 17.82 -0.74 -14.95
C ILE A 257 16.86 -1.83 -15.45
N SER A 258 16.66 -1.95 -16.77
CA SER A 258 15.94 -3.12 -17.33
C SER A 258 16.79 -4.39 -17.25
N GLN A 259 16.15 -5.55 -17.39
CA GLN A 259 16.80 -6.86 -17.42
C GLN A 259 17.92 -6.99 -18.48
N ASN A 260 17.95 -6.09 -19.48
CA ASN A 260 18.97 -6.02 -20.54
C ASN A 260 19.95 -4.83 -20.38
N LYS A 261 20.10 -4.24 -19.19
CA LYS A 261 20.90 -3.03 -18.90
C LYS A 261 20.52 -1.75 -19.65
N LEU A 262 19.52 -1.77 -20.53
CA LEU A 262 18.93 -0.56 -21.09
C LEU A 262 18.19 0.19 -19.98
N LEU A 263 18.55 1.46 -19.77
CA LEU A 263 17.82 2.35 -18.88
C LEU A 263 16.39 2.47 -19.38
N VAL A 264 15.39 2.34 -18.49
CA VAL A 264 14.02 2.75 -18.83
C VAL A 264 14.06 4.25 -19.10
N ASN A 265 13.45 4.70 -20.20
CA ASN A 265 13.35 6.12 -20.53
C ASN A 265 12.32 6.82 -19.62
N ALA A 266 12.71 6.96 -18.35
CA ALA A 266 11.93 7.54 -17.28
C ALA A 266 12.70 8.70 -16.66
N ASN A 267 12.33 9.90 -17.09
CA ASN A 267 12.94 11.17 -16.68
C ASN A 267 12.65 11.55 -15.21
N ARG A 268 11.79 10.78 -14.54
CA ARG A 268 11.44 10.95 -13.12
C ARG A 268 11.09 9.60 -12.48
N CYS A 269 11.75 9.26 -11.38
CA CYS A 269 11.37 8.16 -10.49
C CYS A 269 11.10 8.69 -9.08
N GLU A 270 10.19 8.05 -8.34
CA GLU A 270 9.85 8.45 -6.97
C GLU A 270 9.73 7.22 -6.06
N TRP A 271 10.64 7.09 -5.10
CA TRP A 271 10.57 6.10 -4.03
C TRP A 271 10.04 6.76 -2.76
N ARG A 272 9.21 6.04 -2.02
CA ARG A 272 8.64 6.46 -0.74
C ARG A 272 8.90 5.37 0.27
N ILE A 273 9.43 5.70 1.43
CA ILE A 273 9.82 4.73 2.46
C ILE A 273 9.00 5.02 3.70
N GLN A 274 8.25 4.01 4.17
CA GLN A 274 7.31 4.14 5.28
C GLN A 274 7.68 3.19 6.43
N ALA A 275 8.20 3.74 7.50
CA ALA A 275 8.43 3.00 8.75
C ALA A 275 7.19 3.03 9.65
N ALA A 276 7.15 2.13 10.64
CA ALA A 276 6.09 2.12 11.64
C ALA A 276 6.15 3.37 12.55
N ALA A 277 5.05 3.65 13.25
CA ALA A 277 5.02 4.79 14.16
C ALA A 277 6.02 4.58 15.31
N GLY A 278 6.90 5.56 15.57
CA GLY A 278 7.94 5.45 16.57
C GLY A 278 9.26 4.83 16.08
N GLU A 279 9.41 4.65 14.76
CA GLU A 279 10.67 4.32 14.09
C GLU A 279 11.27 5.56 13.38
N LYS A 280 12.51 5.41 12.91
CA LYS A 280 13.22 6.33 12.02
C LYS A 280 13.69 5.58 10.77
N ILE A 281 13.94 6.30 9.69
CA ILE A 281 14.52 5.72 8.47
C ILE A 281 15.97 6.18 8.37
N GLU A 282 16.90 5.23 8.34
CA GLU A 282 18.29 5.47 7.97
C GLU A 282 18.46 5.18 6.48
N LEU A 283 19.12 6.09 5.76
CA LEU A 283 19.29 6.07 4.31
C LEU A 283 20.77 6.21 3.97
N HIS A 284 21.28 5.27 3.17
CA HIS A 284 22.66 5.22 2.73
C HIS A 284 22.72 5.33 1.19
N ILE A 285 23.20 6.45 0.67
CA ILE A 285 23.43 6.64 -0.76
C ILE A 285 24.90 6.30 -1.04
N LYS A 286 25.14 5.31 -1.89
CA LYS A 286 26.46 4.76 -2.23
C LYS A 286 26.73 4.81 -3.73
N ASP A 287 28.00 4.95 -4.10
CA ASP A 287 28.49 4.90 -5.49
C ASP A 287 27.72 5.82 -6.46
N MET A 288 27.36 7.02 -6.01
CA MET A 288 26.60 7.97 -6.82
C MET A 288 27.50 8.62 -7.88
N ASN A 289 27.01 8.65 -9.12
CA ASN A 289 27.57 9.39 -10.23
C ASN A 289 26.43 9.91 -11.12
N ILE A 290 25.93 11.10 -10.81
CA ILE A 290 24.86 11.79 -11.55
C ILE A 290 25.47 13.02 -12.25
N HIS A 291 24.95 13.43 -13.42
CA HIS A 291 25.46 14.59 -14.14
C HIS A 291 25.53 15.85 -13.25
N GLU A 292 26.75 16.28 -12.97
CA GLU A 292 27.02 17.49 -12.18
C GLU A 292 26.51 18.75 -12.88
N SER A 293 25.78 19.58 -12.13
CA SER A 293 25.28 20.88 -12.59
C SER A 293 25.23 21.87 -11.42
N PRO A 294 25.38 23.20 -11.66
CA PRO A 294 25.30 24.19 -10.60
C PRO A 294 24.00 24.09 -9.81
N GLY A 295 24.09 23.83 -8.50
CA GLY A 295 22.93 23.65 -7.62
C GLY A 295 22.11 22.38 -7.85
N CYS A 296 22.62 21.40 -8.62
CA CYS A 296 21.94 20.15 -8.96
C CYS A 296 20.53 20.37 -9.53
N LEU A 297 20.43 21.21 -10.57
CA LEU A 297 19.17 21.65 -11.17
C LEU A 297 18.78 20.92 -12.48
N VAL A 298 19.68 20.11 -13.05
CA VAL A 298 19.46 19.43 -14.33
C VAL A 298 19.09 17.95 -14.13
N ASP A 299 20.05 17.18 -13.62
CA ASP A 299 19.87 15.80 -13.17
C ASP A 299 20.21 15.76 -11.68
N TYR A 300 19.37 15.11 -10.87
CA TYR A 300 19.55 15.10 -9.42
C TYR A 300 18.81 13.97 -8.71
N LEU A 301 19.28 13.66 -7.50
CA LEU A 301 18.58 12.87 -6.49
C LEU A 301 18.17 13.80 -5.34
N GLU A 302 16.86 14.02 -5.14
CA GLU A 302 16.31 14.86 -4.07
C GLU A 302 15.80 13.97 -2.95
N VAL A 303 16.22 14.25 -1.70
CA VAL A 303 15.77 13.53 -0.50
C VAL A 303 14.92 14.47 0.36
N LYS A 304 13.74 14.01 0.76
CA LYS A 304 12.71 14.80 1.43
C LYS A 304 12.14 14.05 2.63
N ASN A 305 12.15 14.67 3.79
CA ASN A 305 11.70 14.09 5.07
C ASN A 305 10.19 14.28 5.19
N GLY A 306 9.42 13.31 4.67
CA GLY A 306 7.97 13.37 4.52
C GLY A 306 7.50 13.17 3.08
N TYR A 307 6.20 13.36 2.85
CA TYR A 307 5.50 13.06 1.60
C TYR A 307 4.65 14.21 1.04
N GLU A 308 4.26 15.17 1.88
CA GLU A 308 3.37 16.27 1.53
C GLU A 308 4.14 17.38 0.79
N ALA A 309 3.46 18.19 -0.02
CA ALA A 309 4.11 19.27 -0.77
C ALA A 309 4.93 20.22 0.13
N GLY A 310 4.45 20.49 1.35
CA GLY A 310 5.12 21.34 2.34
C GLY A 310 6.25 20.69 3.16
N ASP A 311 6.46 19.37 3.05
CA ASP A 311 7.49 18.67 3.83
C ASP A 311 8.92 19.03 3.39
N ILE A 312 9.86 18.94 4.32
CA ILE A 312 11.21 19.51 4.20
C ILE A 312 12.07 18.71 3.22
N VAL A 313 12.49 19.35 2.13
CA VAL A 313 13.60 18.85 1.29
C VAL A 313 14.87 18.93 2.12
N MET A 314 15.49 17.78 2.39
CA MET A 314 16.74 17.69 3.15
C MET A 314 17.91 18.17 2.30
N ASN A 315 18.02 17.69 1.06
CA ASN A 315 19.04 18.11 0.11
C ASN A 315 18.76 17.64 -1.33
N ARG A 316 19.54 18.14 -2.29
CA ARG A 316 19.68 17.61 -3.65
C ARG A 316 21.12 17.19 -3.93
N TYR A 317 21.29 16.04 -4.55
CA TYR A 317 22.60 15.45 -4.83
C TYR A 317 22.80 15.25 -6.34
N CYS A 318 24.00 15.58 -6.81
CA CYS A 318 24.50 15.34 -8.16
C CYS A 318 26.04 15.32 -8.13
N GLY A 319 26.69 14.96 -9.25
CA GLY A 319 28.13 14.72 -9.29
C GLY A 319 28.52 13.31 -8.81
N LYS A 320 29.81 13.12 -8.52
CA LYS A 320 30.35 11.87 -7.96
C LYS A 320 30.42 11.95 -6.44
N MET A 321 29.80 11.01 -5.73
CA MET A 321 29.83 10.89 -4.27
C MET A 321 29.95 9.42 -3.86
N GLU A 322 30.81 9.12 -2.88
CA GLU A 322 31.09 7.73 -2.46
C GLU A 322 30.06 7.22 -1.44
N GLU A 323 29.78 8.02 -0.40
CA GLU A 323 28.83 7.66 0.67
C GLU A 323 28.11 8.91 1.23
N ILE A 324 26.80 8.82 1.46
CA ILE A 324 25.98 9.83 2.13
C ILE A 324 24.99 9.13 3.06
N ASN A 325 25.02 9.46 4.34
CA ASN A 325 24.18 8.86 5.37
C ASN A 325 23.21 9.89 5.94
N LEU A 326 21.91 9.58 5.94
CA LEU A 326 20.83 10.48 6.36
C LEU A 326 19.88 9.75 7.32
N ILE A 327 19.34 10.48 8.29
CA ILE A 327 18.29 9.98 9.20
C ILE A 327 17.04 10.85 9.01
N ALA A 328 15.93 10.22 8.69
CA ALA A 328 14.62 10.84 8.52
C ALA A 328 13.64 10.45 9.63
N THR A 329 12.43 10.99 9.58
CA THR A 329 11.30 10.50 10.38
C THR A 329 10.82 9.13 9.86
N ASN A 330 9.63 8.68 10.26
CA ASN A 330 9.05 7.45 9.77
C ASN A 330 8.49 7.53 8.32
N PHE A 331 8.69 8.67 7.64
CA PHE A 331 8.34 8.88 6.23
C PHE A 331 9.49 9.57 5.49
N LEU A 332 9.88 9.03 4.32
CA LEU A 332 10.93 9.61 3.47
C LEU A 332 10.58 9.46 1.99
N GLN A 333 10.67 10.55 1.23
CA GLN A 333 10.57 10.51 -0.23
C GLN A 333 11.94 10.75 -0.87
N VAL A 334 12.30 9.91 -1.84
CA VAL A 334 13.49 10.07 -2.68
C VAL A 334 13.04 10.20 -4.13
N THR A 335 13.38 11.32 -4.76
CA THR A 335 12.98 11.64 -6.14
C THR A 335 14.22 11.74 -7.01
N TYR A 336 14.31 10.90 -8.04
CA TYR A 336 15.32 11.03 -9.08
C TYR A 336 14.74 11.76 -10.30
N VAL A 337 15.48 12.71 -10.85
CA VAL A 337 15.14 13.43 -12.08
C VAL A 337 16.31 13.37 -13.06
N LYS A 338 16.00 13.10 -14.34
CA LYS A 338 16.91 13.25 -15.47
C LYS A 338 16.28 14.16 -16.51
N THR A 339 16.92 15.29 -16.77
CA THR A 339 16.51 16.28 -17.79
C THR A 339 17.54 16.38 -18.92
N SER A 340 18.78 15.92 -18.67
CA SER A 340 19.87 15.97 -19.64
C SER A 340 19.75 14.88 -20.71
N ASP A 341 19.62 15.29 -21.97
CA ASP A 341 19.74 14.40 -23.15
C ASP A 341 21.17 13.91 -23.41
N LYS A 342 22.15 14.30 -22.58
CA LYS A 342 23.51 13.77 -22.69
C LYS A 342 23.50 12.26 -22.42
N ASN A 343 24.34 11.53 -23.15
CA ASN A 343 24.61 10.10 -22.96
C ASN A 343 25.39 9.79 -21.65
N ILE A 344 25.16 10.57 -20.60
CA ILE A 344 25.66 10.30 -19.25
C ILE A 344 24.72 9.24 -18.64
N VAL A 345 25.31 8.10 -18.29
CA VAL A 345 24.67 7.06 -17.50
C VAL A 345 24.74 7.48 -16.05
N ASN A 346 23.67 8.09 -15.57
CA ASN A 346 23.51 8.44 -14.16
C ASN A 346 23.37 7.14 -13.35
N ALA A 347 24.18 7.01 -12.30
CA ALA A 347 24.22 5.84 -11.42
C ALA A 347 24.09 6.28 -9.95
N PHE A 348 23.45 5.44 -9.15
CA PHE A 348 23.40 5.52 -7.70
C PHE A 348 22.91 4.19 -7.14
N ASN A 349 23.34 3.84 -5.94
CA ASN A 349 22.75 2.76 -5.16
C ASN A 349 22.26 3.35 -3.83
N VAL A 350 21.04 3.02 -3.41
CA VAL A 350 20.50 3.47 -2.13
C VAL A 350 20.00 2.26 -1.37
N ASP A 351 20.60 1.99 -0.22
CA ASP A 351 20.05 1.09 0.79
C ASP A 351 19.42 1.89 1.94
N TYR A 352 18.39 1.31 2.55
CA TYR A 352 17.71 1.89 3.70
C TYR A 352 17.36 0.82 4.74
N GLU A 353 17.24 1.26 5.99
CA GLU A 353 16.77 0.44 7.10
C GLU A 353 15.86 1.27 8.03
N THR A 354 14.81 0.65 8.56
CA THR A 354 13.92 1.23 9.57
C THR A 354 14.42 0.88 10.95
N VAL A 355 14.85 1.87 11.72
CA VAL A 355 15.43 1.69 13.04
C VAL A 355 14.40 2.03 14.11
N CYS A 356 14.10 1.05 14.96
CA CYS A 356 13.18 1.18 16.09
C CYS A 356 13.90 1.63 17.38
N GLY A 357 13.11 2.12 18.34
CA GLY A 357 13.62 2.55 19.65
C GLY A 357 14.18 3.98 19.69
N GLY A 358 14.86 4.31 20.79
CA GLY A 358 15.43 5.62 21.08
C GLY A 358 14.61 6.45 22.09
N TYR A 359 14.89 7.75 22.17
CA TYR A 359 14.30 8.67 23.14
C TYR A 359 13.16 9.49 22.55
N PHE A 360 12.04 9.60 23.28
CA PHE A 360 10.84 10.32 22.85
C PHE A 360 10.20 11.12 23.98
N ASP A 361 9.81 12.36 23.68
CA ASP A 361 9.05 13.21 24.59
C ASP A 361 7.55 12.98 24.41
N VAL A 362 6.85 12.62 25.49
CA VAL A 362 5.39 12.49 25.52
C VAL A 362 4.79 13.85 25.86
N LYS A 363 4.44 14.64 24.84
CA LYS A 363 3.93 16.01 25.01
C LYS A 363 2.49 16.00 25.55
N SER A 364 2.16 16.92 26.46
CA SER A 364 0.81 17.03 27.06
C SER A 364 -0.30 17.40 26.06
N ASP A 365 0.05 17.93 24.88
CA ASP A 365 -0.89 18.32 23.81
C ASP A 365 -0.98 17.31 22.65
N ALA A 366 -0.24 16.18 22.72
CA ALA A 366 -0.15 15.22 21.63
C ALA A 366 -0.20 13.76 22.11
N ILE A 367 -0.83 12.90 21.29
CA ILE A 367 -0.73 11.44 21.45
C ILE A 367 0.55 10.97 20.75
N LEU A 368 1.52 10.47 21.51
CA LEU A 368 2.61 9.67 20.96
C LEU A 368 2.07 8.27 20.63
N ARG A 369 2.54 7.68 19.53
CA ARG A 369 2.20 6.32 19.10
C ARG A 369 3.49 5.58 18.80
N ILE A 370 3.60 4.36 19.33
CA ILE A 370 4.65 3.40 19.01
C ILE A 370 3.98 2.14 18.50
N GLU A 371 4.45 1.66 17.36
CA GLU A 371 4.02 0.43 16.72
C GLU A 371 5.27 -0.44 16.51
N SER A 372 5.12 -1.77 16.55
CA SER A 372 6.22 -2.66 16.17
C SER A 372 6.59 -2.43 14.70
N THR A 373 7.86 -2.68 14.37
CA THR A 373 8.35 -2.70 12.98
C THR A 373 7.37 -3.46 12.09
N ASN A 374 7.05 -2.87 10.94
CA ASN A 374 6.11 -3.39 9.95
C ASN A 374 4.62 -3.55 10.38
N TYR A 375 4.18 -3.13 11.57
CA TYR A 375 2.74 -3.16 11.94
C TYR A 375 1.87 -2.38 10.93
N PRO A 376 0.70 -2.88 10.48
CA PRO A 376 -0.10 -4.02 10.97
C PRO A 376 0.30 -5.41 10.44
N ASP A 377 1.34 -5.52 9.62
CA ASP A 377 1.83 -6.79 9.12
C ASP A 377 2.87 -7.40 10.09
N LYS A 378 3.37 -8.59 9.81
CA LYS A 378 4.27 -9.32 10.72
C LYS A 378 5.53 -8.54 11.05
N TYR A 379 5.91 -8.54 12.33
CA TYR A 379 7.20 -7.98 12.76
C TYR A 379 8.38 -8.88 12.31
N PRO A 380 9.61 -8.35 12.23
CA PRO A 380 10.78 -9.16 11.89
C PRO A 380 11.21 -10.08 13.04
N PRO A 381 11.76 -11.28 12.74
CA PRO A 381 12.43 -12.10 13.74
C PRO A 381 13.74 -11.44 14.22
N ASN A 382 14.22 -11.84 15.39
CA ASN A 382 15.42 -11.32 16.06
C ASN A 382 15.39 -9.81 16.33
N THR A 383 14.20 -9.22 16.51
CA THR A 383 14.03 -7.80 16.77
C THR A 383 14.37 -7.47 18.23
N ARG A 384 15.03 -6.33 18.46
CA ARG A 384 15.25 -5.78 19.81
C ARG A 384 15.10 -4.26 19.83
N CYS A 385 13.90 -3.80 20.15
CA CYS A 385 13.58 -2.37 20.22
C CYS A 385 13.48 -1.91 21.68
N ILE A 386 14.07 -0.74 21.99
CA ILE A 386 13.94 -0.09 23.30
C ILE A 386 13.57 1.37 23.10
N TRP A 387 12.39 1.76 23.56
CA TRP A 387 11.95 3.15 23.58
C TRP A 387 12.00 3.70 25.01
N HIS A 388 12.60 4.88 25.16
CA HIS A 388 12.66 5.62 26.41
C HIS A 388 11.74 6.84 26.32
N LEU A 389 10.65 6.82 27.08
CA LEU A 389 9.67 7.87 27.12
C LEU A 389 9.90 8.79 28.31
N THR A 390 9.84 10.11 28.08
CA THR A 390 9.82 11.13 29.13
C THR A 390 8.62 12.05 28.93
N ALA A 391 7.79 12.20 29.96
CA ALA A 391 6.75 13.22 30.04
C ALA A 391 7.29 14.48 30.77
N PRO A 392 6.67 15.66 30.57
CA PRO A 392 6.98 16.86 31.33
C PRO A 392 6.94 16.64 32.85
N ASP A 393 7.59 17.52 33.59
CA ASP A 393 7.53 17.49 35.06
C ASP A 393 6.08 17.60 35.54
N ASN A 394 5.79 16.96 36.68
CA ASN A 394 4.44 16.83 37.25
C ASN A 394 3.41 16.19 36.29
N HIS A 395 3.83 15.30 35.40
CA HIS A 395 2.93 14.44 34.62
C HIS A 395 3.30 12.97 34.78
N LEU A 396 2.29 12.09 34.72
CA LEU A 396 2.44 10.64 34.54
C LEU A 396 2.18 10.27 33.07
N ILE A 397 2.64 9.09 32.67
CA ILE A 397 2.38 8.51 31.35
C ILE A 397 1.27 7.48 31.49
N THR A 398 0.09 7.79 30.92
CA THR A 398 -0.94 6.79 30.65
C THR A 398 -0.66 6.13 29.30
N MET A 399 -0.60 4.82 29.31
CA MET A 399 -0.29 3.96 28.17
C MET A 399 -1.52 3.13 27.84
N LYS A 400 -1.90 3.09 26.57
CA LYS A 400 -2.87 2.14 26.07
C LYS A 400 -2.25 1.32 24.95
N VAL A 401 -1.99 0.03 25.23
CA VAL A 401 -1.71 -0.96 24.18
C VAL A 401 -3.06 -1.28 23.56
N ASN A 402 -3.26 -0.89 22.31
CA ASN A 402 -4.55 -1.01 21.64
C ASN A 402 -4.66 -2.36 20.92
N ASP A 403 -3.57 -2.78 20.29
CA ASP A 403 -3.44 -4.09 19.63
C ASP A 403 -2.12 -4.71 20.09
N LEU A 404 -2.13 -6.01 20.35
CA LEU A 404 -0.97 -6.83 20.65
C LEU A 404 -1.24 -8.26 20.17
N ALA A 405 -0.38 -8.75 19.29
CA ALA A 405 -0.39 -10.07 18.69
C ALA A 405 1.06 -10.51 18.51
N LEU A 406 1.60 -11.22 19.52
CA LEU A 406 2.97 -11.75 19.60
C LEU A 406 2.93 -13.26 19.84
N GLU A 407 4.03 -13.98 19.60
CA GLU A 407 4.13 -15.42 19.89
C GLU A 407 3.66 -15.75 21.33
N ARG A 408 2.70 -16.67 21.48
CA ARG A 408 2.18 -17.06 22.79
C ARG A 408 3.11 -18.09 23.44
N SER A 409 3.94 -17.64 24.37
CA SER A 409 4.82 -18.49 25.18
C SER A 409 4.49 -18.47 26.67
N LYS A 410 4.85 -19.55 27.40
CA LYS A 410 4.59 -19.64 28.85
C LYS A 410 5.45 -18.62 29.60
N GLY A 411 4.82 -17.59 30.13
CA GLY A 411 5.50 -16.51 30.86
C GLY A 411 6.16 -15.46 29.95
N CYS A 412 5.82 -15.44 28.66
CA CYS A 412 6.35 -14.49 27.68
C CYS A 412 7.89 -14.49 27.63
N LEU A 413 8.45 -15.68 27.44
CA LEU A 413 9.89 -15.96 27.39
C LEU A 413 10.46 -15.96 25.96
N ASN A 414 9.59 -16.09 24.96
CA ASN A 414 9.94 -16.05 23.54
C ASN A 414 9.80 -14.59 23.07
N ASP A 415 8.71 -14.26 22.40
CA ASP A 415 8.41 -12.91 21.97
C ASP A 415 7.60 -12.16 23.02
N PHE A 416 7.99 -10.92 23.32
CA PHE A 416 7.35 -10.15 24.39
C PHE A 416 7.48 -8.64 24.27
N LEU A 417 6.46 -7.96 24.79
CA LEU A 417 6.44 -6.53 25.09
C LEU A 417 6.53 -6.35 26.61
N GLU A 418 7.64 -5.80 27.09
CA GLU A 418 7.85 -5.48 28.50
C GLU A 418 7.77 -3.97 28.72
N ILE A 419 7.09 -3.55 29.78
CA ILE A 419 6.88 -2.14 30.13
C ILE A 419 7.42 -1.90 31.54
N ARG A 420 8.34 -0.93 31.69
CA ARG A 420 9.01 -0.59 32.96
C ARG A 420 8.71 0.85 33.37
N ASN A 421 8.52 1.05 34.67
CA ASN A 421 8.28 2.36 35.29
C ASN A 421 9.64 3.04 35.54
N GLY A 422 9.96 4.10 34.80
CA GLY A 422 11.29 4.70 34.79
C GLY A 422 12.20 4.15 33.66
N ASN A 423 13.34 3.58 34.04
CA ASN A 423 14.40 3.17 33.10
C ASN A 423 14.46 1.64 32.88
N ILE A 424 15.37 1.17 32.02
CA ILE A 424 15.52 -0.26 31.67
C ILE A 424 15.97 -1.17 32.83
N TYR A 425 16.45 -0.61 33.94
CA TYR A 425 16.81 -1.36 35.15
C TYR A 425 15.70 -1.37 36.21
N SER A 426 14.65 -0.54 36.04
CA SER A 426 13.48 -0.55 36.91
C SER A 426 12.73 -1.89 36.84
N GLN A 427 11.95 -2.19 37.88
CA GLN A 427 11.08 -3.37 37.88
C GLN A 427 10.02 -3.28 36.75
N PRO A 428 9.72 -4.38 36.05
CA PRO A 428 8.62 -4.44 35.10
C PRO A 428 7.27 -4.15 35.76
N ILE A 429 6.45 -3.31 35.10
CA ILE A 429 5.02 -3.19 35.39
C ILE A 429 4.29 -4.44 34.87
N GLY A 430 4.73 -4.97 33.73
CA GLY A 430 4.25 -6.21 33.16
C GLY A 430 5.06 -6.64 31.94
N ASN A 431 4.93 -7.92 31.61
CA ASN A 431 5.49 -8.56 30.43
C ASN A 431 4.36 -9.25 29.66
N TYR A 432 4.20 -8.98 28.37
CA TYR A 432 2.99 -9.27 27.60
C TYR A 432 3.31 -9.99 26.28
N CYS A 433 2.51 -11.00 25.93
CA CYS A 433 2.64 -11.81 24.71
C CYS A 433 1.31 -12.52 24.39
N GLY A 434 1.21 -13.19 23.24
CA GLY A 434 -0.06 -13.71 22.73
C GLY A 434 -0.92 -12.61 22.13
N ILE A 435 -2.25 -12.73 22.27
CA ILE A 435 -3.22 -11.76 21.73
C ILE A 435 -3.90 -11.01 22.88
N GLU A 436 -3.80 -9.67 22.88
CA GLU A 436 -4.46 -8.76 23.82
C GLU A 436 -5.07 -7.54 23.11
N ASN A 437 -6.39 -7.36 23.24
CA ASN A 437 -7.17 -6.38 22.46
C ASN A 437 -7.32 -4.99 23.11
N SER A 438 -6.86 -4.80 24.35
CA SER A 438 -6.77 -3.49 25.02
C SER A 438 -6.14 -3.65 26.41
N LEU A 439 -4.92 -3.13 26.62
CA LEU A 439 -4.31 -2.99 27.95
C LEU A 439 -4.18 -1.50 28.29
N LEU A 440 -4.62 -1.10 29.48
CA LEU A 440 -4.46 0.25 30.02
C LEU A 440 -3.51 0.21 31.22
N ILE A 441 -2.41 0.96 31.15
CA ILE A 441 -1.32 0.93 32.12
C ILE A 441 -0.96 2.38 32.47
N ASN A 442 -0.88 2.70 33.75
CA ASN A 442 -0.43 4.01 34.22
C ASN A 442 0.97 3.87 34.83
N SER A 443 1.90 4.75 34.49
CA SER A 443 3.17 4.89 35.21
C SER A 443 2.95 5.51 36.59
N THR A 444 3.96 5.44 37.46
CA THR A 444 4.03 6.27 38.69
C THR A 444 5.19 7.27 38.66
N GLU A 445 5.99 7.24 37.59
CA GLU A 445 7.03 8.22 37.27
C GLU A 445 6.69 8.95 35.97
N ASN A 446 7.33 10.10 35.72
CA ASN A 446 7.25 10.78 34.42
C ASN A 446 8.10 10.10 33.33
N LYS A 447 8.67 8.92 33.60
CA LYS A 447 9.51 8.16 32.68
C LYS A 447 8.99 6.74 32.54
N VAL A 448 9.10 6.18 31.34
CA VAL A 448 8.75 4.79 31.03
C VAL A 448 9.79 4.24 30.06
N SER A 449 10.15 2.97 30.21
CA SER A 449 10.90 2.24 29.19
C SER A 449 10.06 1.10 28.63
N ILE A 450 10.00 1.00 27.30
CA ILE A 450 9.27 -0.04 26.55
C ILE A 450 10.31 -0.88 25.85
N ILE A 451 10.24 -2.20 26.03
CA ILE A 451 11.18 -3.16 25.46
C ILE A 451 10.37 -4.17 24.65
N PHE A 452 10.68 -4.30 23.36
CA PHE A 452 10.13 -5.34 22.50
C PHE A 452 11.26 -6.25 22.03
N ILE A 453 11.10 -7.56 22.22
CA ILE A 453 12.04 -8.59 21.79
C ILE A 453 11.29 -9.69 21.04
N SER A 454 11.86 -10.16 19.92
CA SER A 454 11.43 -11.37 19.20
C SER A 454 12.57 -12.36 18.95
N ASN A 455 12.23 -13.63 18.81
CA ASN A 455 13.13 -14.74 18.49
C ASN A 455 13.23 -15.01 16.98
N ASP A 456 13.76 -16.17 16.58
CA ASP A 456 13.94 -16.62 15.20
C ASP A 456 12.91 -17.66 14.71
N VAL A 457 11.79 -17.85 15.41
CA VAL A 457 10.87 -19.00 15.26
C VAL A 457 9.51 -18.65 14.68
N GLU A 458 8.72 -17.78 15.33
CA GLU A 458 7.32 -17.52 14.96
C GLU A 458 6.96 -16.04 15.12
N GLU A 459 6.73 -15.34 14.01
CA GLU A 459 6.28 -13.95 14.06
C GLU A 459 4.76 -13.83 13.91
N ASP A 460 4.14 -12.97 14.70
CA ASP A 460 2.75 -12.53 14.52
C ASP A 460 2.74 -11.03 14.16
N MET A 461 1.59 -10.37 14.25
CA MET A 461 1.37 -9.06 13.63
C MET A 461 1.73 -7.85 14.50
N GLY A 462 2.30 -8.09 15.67
CA GLY A 462 2.97 -7.08 16.47
C GLY A 462 2.03 -6.29 17.37
N PHE A 463 2.36 -5.03 17.64
CA PHE A 463 1.61 -4.21 18.57
C PHE A 463 1.45 -2.76 18.13
N SER A 464 0.46 -2.10 18.72
CA SER A 464 0.12 -0.69 18.50
C SER A 464 -0.27 -0.02 19.82
N ALA A 465 0.64 0.77 20.38
CA ALA A 465 0.48 1.44 21.66
C ALA A 465 0.42 2.96 21.51
N VAL A 466 -0.37 3.61 22.37
CA VAL A 466 -0.45 5.08 22.47
C VAL A 466 -0.13 5.55 23.88
N PHE A 467 0.50 6.72 23.95
CA PHE A 467 1.06 7.30 25.17
C PHE A 467 0.58 8.74 25.30
N LEU A 468 0.12 9.07 26.51
CA LEU A 468 -0.46 10.36 26.90
C LEU A 468 0.21 10.83 28.18
N ALA A 469 0.69 12.08 28.19
CA ALA A 469 1.13 12.72 29.42
C ALA A 469 -0.09 13.33 30.14
N ILE A 470 -0.37 12.85 31.34
CA ILE A 470 -1.50 13.26 32.18
C ILE A 470 -0.94 14.05 33.37
N PRO A 471 -1.40 15.29 33.63
CA PRO A 471 -0.97 16.06 34.79
C PRO A 471 -1.23 15.34 36.11
N ASN A 472 -0.31 15.50 37.06
CA ASN A 472 -0.51 15.16 38.46
C ASN A 472 -1.46 16.21 39.06
N ASN A 473 -2.67 15.80 39.45
CA ASN A 473 -3.61 16.64 40.22
C ASN A 473 -3.15 16.81 41.66
#